data_AF-A0AAV5J5Z8-F1
#
_entry.id   AF-A0AAV5J5Z8-F1
#
_cell.length_a   1.000
_cell.length_b   1.000
_cell.length_c   1.000
_cell.angle_alpha   90.00
_cell.angle_beta   90.00
_cell.angle_gamma   90.00
#
_symmetry.space_group_name_H-M   'P 1'
#
loop_
_entity.id
_entity.type
_entity.pdbx_description
1 polymer ?
#
loop_
_entity_poly.entity_id
_entity_poly.type
_entity_poly.pdbx_seq_one_letter_code
_entity_poly.pdbx_strand_id
1 'polypeptide(L)'
;MQEKFKYHSKSRVMQLTHLIFVDDIMLFCKADEESTVLMMQKFKEFAQVSGLEVNRMKSQVFFSGVREGQKVALIQKLAWDDVCVPRKEGGLGMKQLLRWNKVALGKLVWNICQHQESLWVKWAQAALLRGENFWKVKIPTDCAWTWRQVLKLCPLLKNIIWMQVGDGRQVSLFYDSWACELRFCELISKDEIAVWGHDLTVSEWWDGLNWTIPDSFVRRHPMLVQIIRCQKLSQQVDKAVWKLAKNGLFTISSCYEFLRVKRPKVEWHQIVWAGCIVP
;
A
#
# COMPACT_ATOMS: atom_id res chain seq x y z
N MET A 1 4.28 -36.39 25.56
CA MET A 1 4.07 -35.42 24.46
C MET A 1 4.24 -33.94 24.89
N GLN A 2 4.72 -33.64 26.12
CA GLN A 2 4.79 -32.29 26.71
C GLN A 2 6.16 -31.58 26.58
N GLU A 3 7.21 -32.20 26.02
CA GLU A 3 8.59 -31.69 26.15
C GLU A 3 8.95 -30.50 25.23
N LYS A 4 8.12 -30.13 24.26
CA LYS A 4 8.46 -29.10 23.24
C LYS A 4 7.87 -27.72 23.49
N PHE A 5 6.78 -27.61 24.26
CA PHE A 5 6.17 -26.32 24.57
C PHE A 5 6.89 -25.63 25.73
N LYS A 6 7.26 -24.36 25.57
CA LYS A 6 7.87 -23.56 26.63
C LYS A 6 6.98 -22.36 26.96
N TYR A 7 6.81 -22.12 28.26
CA TYR A 7 6.03 -21.00 28.77
C TYR A 7 6.78 -19.67 28.59
N HIS A 8 6.02 -18.58 28.44
CA HIS A 8 6.57 -17.24 28.52
C HIS A 8 7.24 -17.04 29.90
N SER A 9 8.35 -16.30 29.96
CA SER A 9 9.17 -16.17 31.17
C SER A 9 8.36 -15.72 32.40
N LYS A 10 7.42 -14.79 32.19
CA LYS A 10 6.51 -14.28 33.23
C LYS A 10 5.31 -15.18 33.54
N SER A 11 5.01 -16.17 32.69
CA SER A 11 3.87 -17.09 32.88
C SER A 11 4.29 -18.48 33.34
N ARG A 12 5.60 -18.75 33.40
CA ARG A 12 6.18 -20.07 33.71
C ARG A 12 5.82 -20.59 35.11
N VAL A 13 5.80 -19.72 36.12
CA VAL A 13 5.51 -20.11 37.51
C VAL A 13 4.09 -20.66 37.64
N MET A 14 3.13 -20.05 36.95
CA MET A 14 1.72 -20.46 36.94
C MET A 14 1.37 -21.41 35.79
N GLN A 15 2.36 -21.80 34.96
CA GLN A 15 2.15 -22.60 33.74
C GLN A 15 1.01 -22.07 32.85
N LEU A 16 0.90 -20.74 32.78
CA LEU A 16 -0.23 -20.09 32.13
C LEU A 16 0.02 -20.00 30.62
N THR A 17 -0.89 -20.61 29.84
CA THR A 17 -0.89 -20.62 28.37
C THR A 17 -1.92 -19.66 27.77
N HIS A 18 -2.99 -19.35 28.50
CA HIS A 18 -4.04 -18.46 28.03
C HIS A 18 -4.79 -17.80 29.19
N LEU A 19 -5.39 -16.64 28.91
CA LEU A 19 -6.39 -15.99 29.75
C LEU A 19 -7.60 -15.67 28.86
N ILE A 20 -8.79 -15.93 29.38
CA ILE A 20 -10.05 -15.68 28.67
C ILE A 20 -10.83 -14.67 29.48
N PHE A 21 -11.16 -13.55 28.82
CA PHE A 21 -12.17 -12.59 29.24
C PHE A 21 -13.34 -12.67 28.26
N VAL A 22 -14.48 -12.10 28.63
CA VAL A 22 -15.76 -12.23 27.89
C VAL A 22 -15.58 -12.21 26.36
N ASP A 23 -14.90 -11.18 25.84
CA ASP A 23 -14.69 -11.01 24.40
C ASP A 23 -13.25 -11.23 23.92
N ASP A 24 -12.28 -11.39 24.83
CA ASP A 24 -10.85 -11.36 24.51
C ASP A 24 -10.08 -12.56 25.08
N ILE A 25 -9.29 -13.21 24.22
CA ILE A 25 -8.39 -14.30 24.59
C ILE A 25 -6.95 -13.82 24.45
N MET A 26 -6.18 -13.91 25.53
CA MET A 26 -4.73 -13.70 25.50
C MET A 26 -4.04 -15.06 25.51
N LEU A 27 -3.10 -15.27 24.58
CA LEU A 27 -2.30 -16.49 24.48
C LEU A 27 -0.84 -16.20 24.84
N PHE A 28 -0.23 -17.06 25.67
CA PHE A 28 1.13 -16.90 26.18
C PHE A 28 2.01 -18.10 25.84
N CYS A 29 3.09 -17.88 25.11
CA CYS A 29 4.14 -18.87 24.90
C CYS A 29 5.52 -18.21 24.93
N LYS A 30 6.57 -19.02 25.08
CA LYS A 30 7.93 -18.53 24.86
C LYS A 30 8.08 -18.13 23.39
N ALA A 31 8.72 -17.00 23.15
CA ALA A 31 9.02 -16.52 21.80
C ALA A 31 10.19 -17.30 21.17
N ASP A 32 10.01 -18.61 21.05
CA ASP A 32 10.81 -19.50 20.23
C ASP A 32 9.93 -20.22 19.22
N GLU A 33 10.57 -20.76 18.20
CA GLU A 33 9.88 -21.35 17.06
C GLU A 33 9.00 -22.52 17.46
N GLU A 34 9.54 -23.45 18.24
CA GLU A 34 8.83 -24.67 18.66
C GLU A 34 7.53 -24.34 19.40
N SER A 35 7.60 -23.45 20.39
CA SER A 35 6.44 -23.09 21.20
C SER A 35 5.41 -22.29 20.41
N THR A 36 5.87 -21.40 19.53
CA THR A 36 4.99 -20.55 18.71
C THR A 36 4.23 -21.37 17.68
N VAL A 37 4.90 -22.30 16.99
CA VAL A 37 4.27 -23.21 16.01
C VAL A 37 3.26 -24.12 16.69
N LEU A 38 3.63 -24.72 17.83
CA LEU A 38 2.75 -25.63 18.55
C LEU A 38 1.51 -24.92 19.11
N MET A 39 1.66 -23.71 19.65
CA MET A 39 0.54 -22.88 20.09
C MET A 39 -0.43 -22.58 18.95
N MET A 40 0.08 -22.20 17.78
CA MET A 40 -0.77 -21.92 16.62
C MET A 40 -1.39 -23.16 16.01
N GLN A 41 -0.70 -24.31 16.04
CA GLN A 41 -1.28 -25.58 15.61
C GLN A 41 -2.49 -25.93 16.49
N LYS A 42 -2.35 -25.86 17.82
CA LYS A 42 -3.44 -26.15 18.76
C LYS A 42 -4.58 -25.16 18.63
N PHE A 43 -4.27 -23.89 18.39
CA PHE A 43 -5.28 -22.88 18.13
C PHE A 43 -6.05 -23.13 16.82
N LYS A 44 -5.37 -23.60 15.76
CA LYS A 44 -6.03 -24.03 14.51
C LYS A 44 -6.93 -25.24 14.72
N GLU A 45 -6.47 -26.25 15.46
CA GLU A 45 -7.28 -27.42 15.83
C GLU A 45 -8.54 -26.99 16.61
N PHE A 46 -8.41 -26.07 17.58
CA PHE A 46 -9.55 -25.52 18.31
C PHE A 46 -10.53 -24.78 17.39
N ALA A 47 -10.04 -23.95 16.48
CA ALA A 47 -10.89 -23.23 15.53
C ALA A 47 -11.65 -24.19 14.60
N GLN A 48 -11.02 -25.29 14.18
CA GLN A 48 -11.66 -26.32 13.36
C GLN A 48 -12.80 -27.03 14.10
N VAL A 49 -12.60 -27.35 15.38
CA VAL A 49 -13.61 -28.06 16.18
C VAL A 49 -14.75 -27.15 16.63
N SER A 50 -14.43 -25.91 17.01
CA SER A 50 -15.42 -24.96 17.55
C SER A 50 -16.21 -24.20 16.49
N GLY A 51 -15.72 -24.18 15.23
CA GLY A 51 -16.25 -23.30 14.19
C GLY A 51 -16.01 -21.81 14.44
N LEU A 52 -15.28 -21.44 15.49
CA LEU A 52 -14.98 -20.06 15.85
C LEU A 52 -13.83 -19.52 14.99
N GLU A 53 -14.04 -18.34 14.41
CA GLU A 53 -13.01 -17.63 13.66
C GLU A 53 -12.38 -16.50 14.50
N VAL A 54 -11.06 -16.36 14.38
CA VAL A 54 -10.32 -15.23 14.98
C VAL A 54 -10.81 -13.91 14.42
N ASN A 55 -11.21 -12.98 15.30
CA ASN A 55 -11.52 -11.62 14.90
C ASN A 55 -10.22 -10.84 14.58
N ARG A 56 -9.97 -10.67 13.29
CA ARG A 56 -8.69 -10.21 12.72
C ARG A 56 -8.45 -8.71 12.87
N MET A 57 -9.47 -7.91 13.22
CA MET A 57 -9.28 -6.49 13.55
C MET A 57 -8.93 -6.27 15.03
N LYS A 58 -9.29 -7.22 15.90
CA LYS A 58 -9.05 -7.15 17.34
C LYS A 58 -7.80 -7.90 17.80
N SER A 59 -7.32 -8.87 17.02
CA SER A 59 -6.19 -9.74 17.41
C SER A 59 -4.83 -9.08 17.23
N GLN A 60 -3.97 -9.14 18.24
CA GLN A 60 -2.63 -8.53 18.26
C GLN A 60 -1.59 -9.52 18.80
N VAL A 61 -0.33 -9.38 18.36
CA VAL A 61 0.81 -10.16 18.86
C VAL A 61 1.82 -9.23 19.50
N PHE A 62 2.22 -9.55 20.72
CA PHE A 62 3.21 -8.79 21.49
C PHE A 62 4.48 -9.61 21.68
N PHE A 63 5.63 -8.99 21.50
CA PHE A 63 6.92 -9.61 21.76
C PHE A 63 7.62 -8.88 22.91
N SER A 64 8.13 -9.64 23.88
CA SER A 64 8.92 -9.12 24.99
C SER A 64 10.26 -9.84 25.07
N GLY A 65 11.36 -9.10 25.10
CA GLY A 65 12.71 -9.66 25.23
C GLY A 65 13.23 -10.42 24.01
N VAL A 66 12.77 -10.08 22.80
CA VAL A 66 13.13 -10.75 21.53
C VAL A 66 13.86 -9.78 20.59
N ARG A 67 14.94 -10.24 19.95
CA ARG A 67 15.69 -9.44 18.96
C ARG A 67 14.87 -9.27 17.67
N GLU A 68 15.06 -8.15 16.96
CA GLU A 68 14.22 -7.80 15.80
C GLU A 68 14.25 -8.86 14.67
N GLY A 69 15.43 -9.38 14.32
CA GLY A 69 15.55 -10.45 13.33
C GLY A 69 14.84 -11.75 13.72
N GLN A 70 14.79 -12.05 15.03
CA GLN A 70 14.07 -13.22 15.55
C GLN A 70 12.55 -13.01 15.52
N LYS A 71 12.06 -11.78 15.74
CA LYS A 71 10.63 -11.45 15.57
C LYS A 71 10.17 -11.70 14.14
N VAL A 72 10.93 -11.23 13.15
CA VAL A 72 10.62 -11.43 11.73
C VAL A 72 10.57 -12.91 11.38
N ALA A 73 11.56 -13.69 11.83
CA ALA A 73 11.59 -15.14 11.62
C ALA A 73 10.39 -15.87 12.25
N LEU A 74 10.02 -15.51 13.48
CA LEU A 74 8.84 -16.10 14.16
C LEU A 74 7.55 -15.76 13.41
N ILE A 75 7.39 -14.51 12.96
CA ILE A 75 6.21 -14.08 12.18
C ILE A 75 6.12 -14.85 10.84
N GLN A 76 7.25 -15.07 10.17
CA GLN A 76 7.30 -15.85 8.92
C GLN A 76 6.91 -17.32 9.14
N LYS A 77 7.42 -17.95 10.21
CA LYS A 77 7.15 -19.36 10.53
C LYS A 77 5.73 -19.65 10.98
N LEU A 78 4.97 -18.63 11.30
CA LEU A 78 3.53 -18.75 11.50
C LEU A 78 2.74 -19.03 10.20
N ALA A 79 3.44 -19.21 9.07
CA ALA A 79 2.88 -19.43 7.73
C ALA A 79 1.79 -18.40 7.39
N TRP A 80 1.95 -17.18 7.92
CA TRP A 80 0.98 -16.11 7.74
C TRP A 80 0.82 -15.73 6.27
N ASP A 81 1.87 -15.90 5.45
CA ASP A 81 1.80 -15.70 4.01
C ASP A 81 0.95 -16.76 3.30
N ASP A 82 0.97 -18.03 3.73
CA ASP A 82 0.12 -19.10 3.18
C ASP A 82 -1.33 -18.96 3.65
N VAL A 83 -1.52 -18.58 4.91
CA VAL A 83 -2.82 -18.35 5.54
C VAL A 83 -3.52 -17.11 4.96
N CYS A 84 -2.77 -16.06 4.59
CA CYS A 84 -3.31 -14.82 4.02
C CYS A 84 -3.72 -14.91 2.55
N VAL A 85 -3.35 -15.97 1.86
CA VAL A 85 -3.72 -16.15 0.46
C VAL A 85 -5.24 -16.33 0.35
N PRO A 86 -5.91 -15.78 -0.68
CA PRO A 86 -7.34 -15.97 -0.87
C PRO A 86 -7.72 -17.46 -0.87
N ARG A 87 -8.95 -17.78 -0.43
CA ARG A 87 -9.47 -19.17 -0.47
C ARG A 87 -9.31 -19.82 -1.84
N LYS A 88 -9.57 -19.05 -2.91
CA LYS A 88 -9.42 -19.48 -4.31
C LYS A 88 -7.99 -19.88 -4.71
N GLU A 89 -7.01 -19.46 -3.93
CA GLU A 89 -5.57 -19.69 -4.14
C GLU A 89 -4.97 -20.59 -3.04
N GLY A 90 -5.82 -21.28 -2.26
CA GLY A 90 -5.41 -22.29 -1.29
C GLY A 90 -5.11 -21.79 0.13
N GLY A 91 -5.32 -20.50 0.41
CA GLY A 91 -5.19 -19.95 1.77
C GLY A 91 -6.53 -19.78 2.50
N LEU A 92 -6.52 -19.18 3.68
CA LEU A 92 -7.72 -18.94 4.52
C LEU A 92 -8.41 -17.59 4.23
N GLY A 93 -7.90 -16.84 3.25
CA GLY A 93 -8.38 -15.49 2.93
C GLY A 93 -8.12 -14.47 4.05
N MET A 94 -7.06 -14.68 4.85
CA MET A 94 -6.70 -13.77 5.93
C MET A 94 -6.02 -12.51 5.39
N LYS A 95 -6.25 -11.39 6.05
CA LYS A 95 -5.74 -10.08 5.63
C LYS A 95 -4.43 -9.82 6.35
N GLN A 96 -3.32 -9.72 5.61
CA GLN A 96 -2.01 -9.49 6.21
C GLN A 96 -1.90 -8.04 6.73
N LEU A 97 -1.76 -7.84 8.04
CA LEU A 97 -1.73 -6.52 8.68
C LEU A 97 -0.69 -5.56 8.08
N LEU A 98 0.53 -6.04 7.85
CA LEU A 98 1.59 -5.23 7.21
C LEU A 98 1.17 -4.75 5.82
N ARG A 99 0.48 -5.59 5.04
CA ARG A 99 -0.03 -5.23 3.72
C ARG A 99 -1.21 -4.28 3.83
N TRP A 100 -2.10 -4.47 4.79
CA TRP A 100 -3.18 -3.52 5.10
C TRP A 100 -2.67 -2.15 5.46
N ASN A 101 -1.60 -2.08 6.26
CA ASN A 101 -0.96 -0.83 6.61
C ASN A 101 -0.40 -0.14 5.36
N LYS A 102 0.24 -0.89 4.45
CA LYS A 102 0.67 -0.34 3.14
C LYS A 102 -0.50 0.15 2.30
N VAL A 103 -1.64 -0.56 2.29
CA VAL A 103 -2.85 -0.11 1.58
C VAL A 103 -3.43 1.17 2.19
N ALA A 104 -3.44 1.29 3.52
CA ALA A 104 -3.87 2.50 4.21
C ALA A 104 -2.95 3.69 3.90
N LEU A 105 -1.63 3.48 3.89
CA LEU A 105 -0.67 4.48 3.42
C LEU A 105 -0.89 4.83 1.94
N GLY A 106 -1.24 3.85 1.10
CA GLY A 106 -1.61 4.07 -0.29
C GLY A 106 -2.85 4.96 -0.45
N LYS A 107 -3.81 4.87 0.48
CA LYS A 107 -4.96 5.79 0.51
C LYS A 107 -4.52 7.23 0.82
N LEU A 108 -3.54 7.42 1.70
CA LEU A 108 -2.98 8.74 1.98
C LEU A 108 -2.30 9.34 0.73
N VAL A 109 -1.51 8.52 0.01
CA VAL A 109 -0.91 8.92 -1.27
C VAL A 109 -2.00 9.36 -2.26
N TRP A 110 -3.03 8.53 -2.43
CA TRP A 110 -4.17 8.84 -3.30
C TRP A 110 -4.85 10.17 -2.92
N ASN A 111 -5.09 10.40 -1.62
CA ASN A 111 -5.76 11.62 -1.16
C ASN A 111 -4.93 12.88 -1.44
N ILE A 112 -3.59 12.79 -1.39
CA ILE A 112 -2.69 13.89 -1.77
C ILE A 112 -2.81 14.15 -3.28
N CYS A 113 -2.68 13.12 -4.13
CA CYS A 113 -2.77 13.28 -5.58
C CYS A 113 -4.14 13.75 -6.07
N GLN A 114 -5.21 13.39 -5.37
CA GLN A 114 -6.57 13.82 -5.68
C GLN A 114 -6.87 15.24 -5.16
N HIS A 115 -5.92 15.90 -4.48
CA HIS A 115 -6.13 17.19 -3.81
C HIS A 115 -7.38 17.19 -2.92
N GLN A 116 -7.61 16.08 -2.20
CA GLN A 116 -8.83 15.92 -1.43
C GLN A 116 -8.93 17.03 -0.37
N GLU A 117 -10.11 17.66 -0.26
CA GLU A 117 -10.38 18.74 0.68
C GLU A 117 -10.47 18.26 2.14
N SER A 118 -9.35 17.77 2.67
CA SER A 118 -9.21 17.37 4.07
C SER A 118 -8.14 18.20 4.75
N LEU A 119 -8.32 18.46 6.06
CA LEU A 119 -7.32 19.16 6.86
C LEU A 119 -5.95 18.50 6.77
N TRP A 120 -5.91 17.16 6.76
CA TRP A 120 -4.67 16.41 6.64
C TRP A 120 -3.96 16.63 5.31
N VAL A 121 -4.68 16.64 4.17
CA VAL A 121 -4.08 16.91 2.85
C VAL A 121 -3.58 18.36 2.75
N LYS A 122 -4.38 19.33 3.21
CA LYS A 122 -3.97 20.75 3.23
C LYS A 122 -2.72 20.95 4.09
N TRP A 123 -2.68 20.33 5.27
CA TRP A 123 -1.50 20.35 6.14
C TRP A 123 -0.30 19.63 5.50
N ALA A 124 -0.51 18.47 4.87
CA ALA A 124 0.58 17.74 4.21
C ALA A 124 1.19 18.56 3.05
N GLN A 125 0.36 19.21 2.24
CA GLN A 125 0.82 20.12 1.18
C GLN A 125 1.65 21.29 1.75
N ALA A 126 1.16 21.93 2.81
CA ALA A 126 1.86 23.07 3.42
C ALA A 126 3.14 22.69 4.18
N ALA A 127 3.08 21.65 5.03
CA ALA A 127 4.15 21.33 5.98
C ALA A 127 5.15 20.29 5.46
N LEU A 128 4.67 19.30 4.71
CA LEU A 128 5.49 18.16 4.24
C LEU A 128 6.02 18.38 2.82
N LEU A 129 5.17 18.88 1.90
CA LEU A 129 5.55 19.13 0.52
C LEU A 129 6.14 20.52 0.31
N ARG A 130 5.66 21.55 1.02
CA ARG A 130 6.19 22.93 0.96
C ARG A 130 6.27 23.48 -0.47
N GLY A 131 5.26 23.19 -1.29
CA GLY A 131 5.19 23.61 -2.69
C GLY A 131 5.93 22.69 -3.68
N GLU A 132 6.65 21.66 -3.22
CA GLU A 132 7.27 20.68 -4.10
C GLU A 132 6.25 19.68 -4.65
N ASN A 133 6.46 19.22 -5.89
CA ASN A 133 5.66 18.15 -6.45
C ASN A 133 5.88 16.85 -5.64
N PHE A 134 4.77 16.17 -5.32
CA PHE A 134 4.78 14.96 -4.49
C PHE A 134 5.77 13.88 -4.98
N TRP A 135 5.90 13.69 -6.29
CA TRP A 135 6.77 12.66 -6.88
C TRP A 135 8.25 13.04 -6.89
N LYS A 136 8.58 14.33 -6.68
CA LYS A 136 9.97 14.84 -6.61
C LYS A 136 10.59 14.66 -5.22
N VAL A 137 9.76 14.62 -4.17
CA VAL A 137 10.21 14.61 -2.78
C VAL A 137 11.04 13.35 -2.47
N LYS A 138 12.30 13.57 -2.08
CA LYS A 138 13.17 12.53 -1.53
C LYS A 138 12.85 12.31 -0.05
N ILE A 139 13.12 11.10 0.45
CA ILE A 139 12.97 10.78 1.87
C ILE A 139 13.95 11.62 2.70
N PRO A 140 13.48 12.56 3.55
CA PRO A 140 14.37 13.36 4.38
C PRO A 140 14.98 12.51 5.50
N THR A 141 16.22 12.84 5.89
CA THR A 141 16.92 12.17 7.00
C THR A 141 16.18 12.32 8.32
N ASP A 142 15.63 13.51 8.57
CA ASP A 142 14.78 13.81 9.71
C ASP A 142 13.34 14.05 9.23
N CYS A 143 12.49 13.04 9.42
CA CYS A 143 11.07 13.13 9.10
C CYS A 143 10.26 12.17 9.96
N ALA A 144 8.98 12.52 10.15
CA ALA A 144 8.04 11.66 10.85
C ALA A 144 8.01 10.26 10.23
N TRP A 145 7.99 9.23 11.09
CA TRP A 145 8.03 7.83 10.65
C TRP A 145 6.95 7.49 9.62
N THR A 146 5.72 7.98 9.82
CA THR A 146 4.60 7.77 8.89
C THR A 146 4.88 8.38 7.53
N TRP A 147 5.43 9.59 7.46
CA TRP A 147 5.80 10.24 6.20
C TRP A 147 6.88 9.48 5.46
N ARG A 148 7.88 8.97 6.19
CA ARG A 148 8.90 8.08 5.63
C ARG A 148 8.28 6.84 4.96
N GLN A 149 7.27 6.23 5.58
CA GLN A 149 6.60 5.06 5.00
C GLN A 149 5.74 5.42 3.78
N VAL A 150 5.07 6.58 3.78
CA VAL A 150 4.36 7.11 2.60
C VAL A 150 5.33 7.25 1.43
N LEU A 151 6.46 7.92 1.64
CA LEU A 151 7.47 8.14 0.60
C LEU A 151 8.10 6.83 0.09
N LYS A 152 8.30 5.84 0.96
CA LYS A 152 8.76 4.50 0.54
C LYS A 152 7.77 3.76 -0.35
N LEU A 153 6.49 4.11 -0.29
CA LEU A 153 5.43 3.50 -1.11
C LEU A 153 5.32 4.16 -2.49
N CYS A 154 5.79 5.41 -2.66
CA CYS A 154 5.67 6.18 -3.90
C CYS A 154 6.21 5.45 -5.14
N PRO A 155 7.40 4.81 -5.13
CA PRO A 155 7.93 4.12 -6.32
C PRO A 155 7.03 2.99 -6.83
N LEU A 156 6.21 2.38 -5.96
CA LEU A 156 5.28 1.31 -6.32
C LEU A 156 3.98 1.85 -6.92
N LEU A 157 3.58 3.06 -6.54
CA LEU A 157 2.30 3.65 -6.94
C LEU A 157 2.42 4.65 -8.09
N LYS A 158 3.63 5.14 -8.38
CA LYS A 158 3.89 6.19 -9.37
C LYS A 158 3.32 5.85 -10.77
N ASN A 159 3.32 4.59 -11.19
CA ASN A 159 2.81 4.21 -12.51
C ASN A 159 1.32 3.83 -12.50
N ILE A 160 0.72 3.72 -11.32
CA ILE A 160 -0.68 3.33 -11.11
C ILE A 160 -1.59 4.55 -11.00
N ILE A 161 -1.10 5.64 -10.41
CA ILE A 161 -1.83 6.89 -10.30
C ILE A 161 -1.57 7.71 -11.56
N TRP A 162 -2.65 7.97 -12.31
CA TRP A 162 -2.67 8.82 -13.49
C TRP A 162 -3.33 10.15 -13.16
N MET A 163 -2.90 11.24 -13.79
CA MET A 163 -3.57 12.52 -13.71
C MET A 163 -4.34 12.75 -15.01
N GLN A 164 -5.66 12.71 -14.91
CA GLN A 164 -6.54 13.15 -15.98
C GLN A 164 -6.54 14.67 -15.98
N VAL A 165 -5.95 15.26 -17.03
CA VAL A 165 -5.87 16.71 -17.18
C VAL A 165 -7.24 17.29 -17.47
N GLY A 166 -7.69 18.16 -16.59
CA GLY A 166 -8.82 19.05 -16.75
C GLY A 166 -8.32 20.39 -17.25
N ASP A 167 -8.26 21.37 -16.35
CA ASP A 167 -7.72 22.71 -16.56
C ASP A 167 -6.19 22.78 -16.51
N GLY A 168 -5.53 21.71 -16.04
CA GLY A 168 -4.08 21.54 -16.04
C GLY A 168 -3.33 22.36 -14.99
N ARG A 169 -4.04 23.00 -14.06
CA ARG A 169 -3.44 23.91 -13.06
C ARG A 169 -2.79 23.18 -11.90
N GLN A 170 -3.20 21.94 -11.62
CA GLN A 170 -2.70 21.12 -10.52
C GLN A 170 -1.79 19.99 -11.01
N VAL A 171 -1.65 19.81 -12.32
CA VAL A 171 -0.81 18.76 -12.92
C VAL A 171 0.56 19.35 -13.26
N SER A 172 1.61 18.81 -12.66
CA SER A 172 2.98 19.14 -13.07
C SER A 172 3.26 18.59 -14.46
N LEU A 173 3.79 19.43 -15.34
CA LEU A 173 4.17 19.02 -16.69
C LEU A 173 5.19 17.86 -16.65
N PHE A 174 6.18 17.94 -15.75
CA PHE A 174 7.31 17.03 -15.73
C PHE A 174 7.14 15.82 -14.80
N TYR A 175 6.52 16.00 -13.63
CA TYR A 175 6.58 15.02 -12.55
C TYR A 175 5.32 14.16 -12.39
N ASP A 176 4.19 14.57 -12.96
CA ASP A 176 2.96 13.77 -12.94
C ASP A 176 2.83 12.86 -14.16
N SER A 177 2.10 11.76 -14.01
CA SER A 177 1.83 10.82 -15.12
C SER A 177 0.49 11.19 -15.75
N TRP A 178 0.52 11.94 -16.86
CA TRP A 178 -0.70 12.52 -17.46
C TRP A 178 -0.78 12.42 -18.99
N ALA A 179 0.35 12.21 -19.69
CA ALA A 179 0.39 12.23 -21.16
C ALA A 179 0.78 10.88 -21.77
N CYS A 180 1.72 10.16 -21.15
CA CYS A 180 2.17 8.84 -21.58
C CYS A 180 2.56 7.96 -20.38
N GLU A 181 2.94 6.71 -20.63
CA GLU A 181 3.26 5.74 -19.57
C GLU A 181 4.39 6.19 -18.63
N LEU A 182 5.35 6.96 -19.17
CA LEU A 182 6.48 7.52 -18.43
C LEU A 182 6.22 8.99 -18.11
N ARG A 183 6.82 9.47 -17.02
CA ARG A 183 6.85 10.91 -16.71
C ARG A 183 7.89 11.59 -17.57
N PHE A 184 7.67 12.86 -17.93
CA PHE A 184 8.69 13.59 -18.70
C PHE A 184 9.99 13.76 -17.90
N CYS A 185 9.95 13.79 -16.57
CA CYS A 185 11.17 13.79 -15.75
C CYS A 185 12.01 12.50 -15.84
N GLU A 186 11.46 11.43 -16.43
CA GLU A 186 12.18 10.19 -16.72
C GLU A 186 12.76 10.18 -18.16
N LEU A 187 12.38 11.15 -18.99
CA LEU A 187 12.77 11.26 -20.40
C LEU A 187 13.67 12.47 -20.68
N ILE A 188 13.61 13.48 -19.82
CA ILE A 188 14.32 14.76 -19.95
C ILE A 188 15.35 14.88 -18.83
N SER A 189 16.51 15.49 -19.13
CA SER A 189 17.56 15.70 -18.12
C SER A 189 17.11 16.68 -17.03
N LYS A 190 17.67 16.52 -15.82
CA LYS A 190 17.33 17.40 -14.68
C LYS A 190 17.73 18.84 -14.93
N ASP A 191 18.86 19.07 -15.61
CA ASP A 191 19.36 20.41 -15.93
C ASP A 191 18.41 21.12 -16.91
N GLU A 192 17.85 20.38 -17.87
CA GLU A 192 16.86 20.93 -18.78
C GLU A 192 15.56 21.31 -18.08
N ILE A 193 15.06 20.45 -17.18
CA ILE A 193 13.86 20.75 -16.38
C ILE A 193 14.10 21.99 -15.50
N ALA A 194 15.30 22.15 -14.94
CA ALA A 194 15.65 23.31 -14.13
C ALA A 194 15.60 24.62 -14.93
N VAL A 195 15.95 24.60 -16.23
CA VAL A 195 15.82 25.77 -17.12
C VAL A 195 14.36 26.16 -17.34
N TRP A 196 13.46 25.18 -17.41
CA TRP A 196 12.04 25.42 -17.63
C TRP A 196 11.26 25.79 -16.37
N GLY A 197 11.75 25.37 -15.20
CA GLY A 197 11.05 25.50 -13.92
C GLY A 197 10.52 24.14 -13.45
N HIS A 198 10.81 23.80 -12.21
CA HIS A 198 10.39 22.52 -11.61
C HIS A 198 8.88 22.46 -11.31
N ASP A 199 8.26 23.62 -11.17
CA ASP A 199 6.86 23.86 -10.83
C ASP A 199 5.97 24.08 -12.05
N LEU A 200 6.55 24.07 -13.26
CA LEU A 200 5.83 24.24 -14.53
C LEU A 200 4.63 23.28 -14.62
N THR A 201 3.44 23.86 -14.73
CA THR A 201 2.18 23.13 -14.84
C THR A 201 1.79 22.89 -16.29
N VAL A 202 0.86 21.95 -16.52
CA VAL A 202 0.32 21.71 -17.85
C VAL A 202 -0.42 22.93 -18.40
N SER A 203 -1.11 23.67 -17.53
CA SER A 203 -1.88 24.87 -17.90
C SER A 203 -1.02 26.01 -18.45
N GLU A 204 0.26 26.10 -18.08
CA GLU A 204 1.15 27.17 -18.55
C GLU A 204 1.50 27.07 -20.03
N TRP A 205 1.35 25.88 -20.63
CA TRP A 205 1.54 25.66 -22.07
C TRP A 205 0.22 25.58 -22.83
N TRP A 206 -0.87 26.07 -22.23
CA TRP A 206 -2.21 26.04 -22.83
C TRP A 206 -2.87 27.41 -22.73
N ASP A 207 -3.23 28.00 -23.87
CA ASP A 207 -3.86 29.33 -23.92
C ASP A 207 -5.40 29.30 -23.79
N GLY A 208 -5.98 28.10 -23.64
CA GLY A 208 -7.43 27.87 -23.63
C GLY A 208 -7.96 27.22 -24.91
N LEU A 209 -7.24 27.35 -26.02
CA LEU A 209 -7.62 26.85 -27.34
C LEU A 209 -6.54 25.95 -27.96
N ASN A 210 -5.27 26.30 -27.78
CA ASN A 210 -4.13 25.65 -28.40
C ASN A 210 -2.96 25.49 -27.41
N TRP A 211 -2.11 24.51 -27.73
CA TRP A 211 -0.85 24.27 -27.04
C TRP A 211 0.20 25.32 -27.45
N THR A 212 0.60 26.18 -26.51
CA THR A 212 1.64 27.20 -26.68
C THR A 212 3.00 26.67 -26.21
N ILE A 213 3.45 25.57 -26.82
CA ILE A 213 4.72 24.92 -26.45
C ILE A 213 5.91 25.72 -27.03
N PRO A 214 6.91 26.10 -26.22
CA PRO A 214 8.06 26.85 -26.70
C PRO A 214 8.87 26.15 -27.81
N ASP A 215 9.30 26.90 -28.84
CA ASP A 215 10.03 26.37 -30.01
C ASP A 215 11.32 25.62 -29.63
N SER A 216 12.00 26.04 -28.57
CA SER A 216 13.21 25.36 -28.10
C SER A 216 12.90 23.98 -27.52
N PHE A 217 11.70 23.77 -26.95
CA PHE A 217 11.23 22.45 -26.51
C PHE A 217 10.80 21.60 -27.71
N VAL A 218 10.08 22.20 -28.68
CA VAL A 218 9.67 21.52 -29.92
C VAL A 218 10.87 20.95 -30.68
N ARG A 219 11.95 21.73 -30.81
CA ARG A 219 13.17 21.29 -31.51
C ARG A 219 13.91 20.16 -30.79
N ARG A 220 13.93 20.16 -29.45
CA ARG A 220 14.63 19.14 -28.66
C ARG A 220 13.83 17.85 -28.50
N HIS A 221 12.52 17.96 -28.32
CA HIS A 221 11.65 16.84 -27.94
C HIS A 221 10.41 16.72 -28.86
N PRO A 222 10.58 16.56 -30.18
CA PRO A 222 9.46 16.54 -31.13
C PRO A 222 8.46 15.42 -30.83
N MET A 223 8.92 14.26 -30.34
CA MET A 223 8.06 13.15 -29.95
C MET A 223 7.19 13.46 -28.72
N LEU A 224 7.74 14.15 -27.71
CA LEU A 224 6.97 14.55 -26.54
C LEU A 224 5.94 15.62 -26.91
N VAL A 225 6.30 16.54 -27.79
CA VAL A 225 5.36 17.55 -28.31
C VAL A 225 4.19 16.91 -29.03
N GLN A 226 4.42 15.86 -29.83
CA GLN A 226 3.33 15.14 -30.47
C GLN A 226 2.40 14.48 -29.43
N ILE A 227 2.95 13.88 -28.38
CA ILE A 227 2.17 13.30 -27.29
C ILE A 227 1.34 14.36 -26.56
N ILE A 228 1.93 15.53 -26.27
CA ILE A 228 1.25 16.66 -25.63
C ILE A 228 0.09 17.15 -26.50
N ARG A 229 0.33 17.36 -27.79
CA ARG A 229 -0.69 17.85 -28.75
C ARG A 229 -1.87 16.90 -28.92
N CYS A 230 -1.69 15.60 -28.68
CA CYS A 230 -2.78 14.62 -28.67
C CYS A 230 -3.69 14.75 -27.44
N GLN A 231 -3.25 15.43 -26.37
CA GLN A 231 -4.07 15.63 -25.18
C GLN A 231 -5.05 16.78 -25.39
N LYS A 232 -6.26 16.62 -24.83
CA LYS A 232 -7.32 17.63 -24.83
C LYS A 232 -7.57 18.10 -23.41
N LEU A 233 -7.37 19.40 -23.17
CA LEU A 233 -7.75 20.01 -21.90
C LEU A 233 -9.24 20.30 -21.88
N SER A 234 -9.81 20.34 -20.69
CA SER A 234 -11.20 20.69 -20.45
C SER A 234 -11.31 21.81 -19.43
N GLN A 235 -12.51 22.37 -19.24
CA GLN A 235 -12.75 23.36 -18.18
C GLN A 235 -13.01 22.72 -16.81
N GLN A 236 -12.98 21.39 -16.71
CA GLN A 236 -13.16 20.71 -15.43
C GLN A 236 -11.87 20.74 -14.61
N VAL A 237 -12.00 20.55 -13.30
CA VAL A 237 -10.83 20.38 -12.42
C VAL A 237 -10.06 19.11 -12.76
N ASP A 238 -8.73 19.17 -12.64
CA ASP A 238 -7.85 18.01 -12.73
C ASP A 238 -8.26 16.89 -11.75
N LYS A 239 -8.12 15.63 -12.17
CA LYS A 239 -8.49 14.47 -11.34
C LYS A 239 -7.41 13.40 -11.38
N ALA A 240 -7.09 12.83 -10.22
CA ALA A 240 -6.32 11.60 -10.18
C ALA A 240 -7.23 10.43 -10.60
N VAL A 241 -6.65 9.47 -11.31
CA VAL A 241 -7.30 8.26 -11.81
C VAL A 241 -6.48 7.07 -11.37
N TRP A 242 -7.14 6.16 -10.67
CA TRP A 242 -6.58 4.91 -10.21
C TRP A 242 -6.70 3.84 -11.31
N LYS A 243 -5.60 3.57 -12.02
CA LYS A 243 -5.59 2.66 -13.19
C LYS A 243 -6.04 1.23 -12.90
N LEU A 244 -6.06 0.80 -11.63
CA LEU A 244 -6.45 -0.58 -11.25
C LEU A 244 -7.97 -0.74 -11.04
N ALA A 245 -8.76 0.33 -11.10
CA ALA A 245 -10.20 0.28 -10.97
C ALA A 245 -10.88 0.81 -12.24
N LYS A 246 -11.93 0.11 -12.70
CA LYS A 246 -12.67 0.49 -13.91
C LYS A 246 -13.31 1.88 -13.81
N ASN A 247 -13.70 2.31 -12.62
CA ASN A 247 -14.26 3.63 -12.36
C ASN A 247 -13.19 4.69 -12.08
N GLY A 248 -11.90 4.34 -12.12
CA GLY A 248 -10.80 5.25 -11.83
C GLY A 248 -10.68 5.67 -10.36
N LEU A 249 -11.48 5.10 -9.45
CA LEU A 249 -11.44 5.46 -8.03
C LEU A 249 -10.57 4.50 -7.23
N PHE A 250 -9.76 5.03 -6.32
CA PHE A 250 -9.01 4.21 -5.39
C PHE A 250 -9.95 3.37 -4.51
N THR A 251 -9.73 2.06 -4.51
CA THR A 251 -10.35 1.15 -3.55
C THR A 251 -9.28 0.39 -2.77
N ILE A 252 -9.55 0.19 -1.48
CA ILE A 252 -8.70 -0.62 -0.61
C ILE A 252 -8.49 -2.03 -1.20
N SER A 253 -9.53 -2.63 -1.77
CA SER A 253 -9.46 -3.95 -2.39
C SER A 253 -8.51 -3.97 -3.60
N SER A 254 -8.64 -3.05 -4.55
CA SER A 254 -7.76 -3.02 -5.74
C SER A 254 -6.29 -2.77 -5.37
N CYS A 255 -6.03 -1.91 -4.39
CA CYS A 255 -4.69 -1.66 -3.88
C CYS A 255 -4.11 -2.89 -3.16
N TYR A 256 -4.91 -3.60 -2.35
CA TYR A 256 -4.49 -4.84 -1.72
C TYR A 256 -4.15 -5.93 -2.75
N GLU A 257 -4.98 -6.09 -3.78
CA GLU A 257 -4.77 -7.05 -4.87
C GLU A 257 -3.51 -6.75 -5.69
N PHE A 258 -3.12 -5.48 -5.80
CA PHE A 258 -1.89 -5.07 -6.45
C PHE A 258 -0.65 -5.31 -5.58
N LEU A 259 -0.74 -5.05 -4.27
CA LEU A 259 0.38 -5.20 -3.34
C LEU A 259 0.61 -6.64 -2.85
N ARG A 260 -0.30 -7.57 -3.16
CA ARG A 260 -0.16 -8.97 -2.74
C ARG A 260 0.58 -9.82 -3.77
N VAL A 261 1.29 -10.81 -3.25
CA VAL A 261 1.79 -11.91 -4.07
C VAL A 261 0.59 -12.76 -4.46
N LYS A 262 0.40 -12.97 -5.77
CA LYS A 262 -0.66 -13.84 -6.30
C LYS A 262 -0.12 -15.26 -6.41
N ARG A 263 -0.96 -16.24 -6.09
CA ARG A 263 -0.67 -17.66 -6.26
C ARG A 263 -1.59 -18.26 -7.33
N PRO A 264 -1.20 -19.40 -7.93
CA PRO A 264 -2.10 -20.13 -8.82
C PRO A 264 -3.38 -20.49 -8.07
N LYS A 265 -4.51 -20.45 -8.78
CA LYS A 265 -5.78 -20.91 -8.24
C LYS A 265 -5.72 -22.42 -8.04
N VAL A 266 -6.40 -22.91 -7.02
CA VAL A 266 -6.45 -24.35 -6.71
C VAL A 266 -7.87 -24.87 -6.90
N GLU A 267 -8.05 -25.89 -7.74
CA GLU A 267 -9.37 -26.42 -8.10
C GLU A 267 -10.16 -26.94 -6.88
N TRP A 268 -9.45 -27.48 -5.89
CA TRP A 268 -10.05 -28.00 -4.67
C TRP A 268 -10.63 -26.92 -3.73
N HIS A 269 -10.41 -25.62 -3.99
CA HIS A 269 -10.85 -24.57 -3.09
C HIS A 269 -12.38 -24.55 -2.89
N GLN A 270 -13.15 -24.98 -3.89
CA GLN A 270 -14.61 -25.04 -3.81
C GLN A 270 -15.06 -26.22 -2.96
N ILE A 271 -14.29 -27.31 -2.94
CA ILE A 271 -14.59 -28.53 -2.18
C ILE A 271 -14.31 -28.30 -0.70
N VAL A 272 -13.17 -27.68 -0.37
CA VAL A 272 -12.72 -27.47 1.02
C VAL A 272 -13.43 -26.28 1.68
N TRP A 273 -13.80 -25.25 0.91
CA TRP A 273 -14.34 -23.99 1.47
C TRP A 273 -15.80 -23.69 1.10
N ALA A 274 -16.51 -24.60 0.43
CA ALA A 274 -17.98 -24.51 0.33
C ALA A 274 -18.61 -24.74 1.71
N GLY A 275 -19.72 -24.05 1.97
CA GLY A 275 -20.40 -23.99 3.27
C GLY A 275 -21.02 -25.31 3.78
N CYS A 276 -20.62 -26.46 3.24
CA CYS A 276 -20.94 -27.75 3.82
C CYS A 276 -19.79 -28.12 4.76
N ILE A 277 -19.94 -27.75 6.04
CA ILE A 277 -19.28 -28.49 7.12
C ILE A 277 -19.77 -29.93 6.94
N VAL A 278 -18.91 -30.81 6.43
CA VAL A 278 -19.19 -32.25 6.39
C VAL A 278 -19.27 -32.70 7.85
N PRO A 279 -20.33 -33.42 8.28
CA PRO A 279 -20.52 -33.86 9.66
C PRO A 279 -19.34 -34.64 10.25
#